data_AF-A0A952MJL6-F1
#
_entry.id   AF-A0A952MJL6-F1
#
_cell.length_a   1.000
_cell.length_b   1.000
_cell.length_c   1.000
_cell.angle_alpha   90.00
_cell.angle_beta   90.00
_cell.angle_gamma   90.00
#
_symmetry.space_group_name_H-M   'P 1'
#
loop_
_entity.id
_entity.type
_entity.pdbx_description
1 polymer ?
#
loop_
_entity_poly.entity_id
_entity_poly.type
_entity_poly.pdbx_seq_one_letter_code
_entity_poly.pdbx_strand_id
1 'polypeptide(L)'
;MRDIMLILHFIGLVMGLGTSFAHAFLGMAASKMSNDEATRFRMHAHVLSRMGYIGITLLIISGLYLITPYWPILTSTPLLILKLILVLLLVVLIILLSITAKKAKVGNTEAELKKMEIFGKMTFIVGLIILGLAVYVFH
;
A
#
# COMPACT_ATOMS: atom_id res chain seq x y z
N MET A 1 -6.34 23.74 8.15
CA MET A 1 -5.35 22.90 7.40
C MET A 1 -5.24 21.47 7.92
N ARG A 2 -5.21 21.25 9.24
CA ARG A 2 -5.12 19.90 9.83
C ARG A 2 -6.25 18.96 9.38
N ASP A 3 -7.49 19.42 9.40
CA ASP A 3 -8.64 18.57 9.04
C ASP A 3 -8.64 18.17 7.55
N ILE A 4 -8.25 19.10 6.67
CA ILE A 4 -8.05 18.82 5.24
C ILE A 4 -6.98 17.74 5.07
N MET A 5 -5.87 17.83 5.80
CA MET A 5 -4.82 16.82 5.74
C MET A 5 -5.26 15.48 6.30
N LEU A 6 -6.09 15.45 7.34
CA LEU A 6 -6.71 14.21 7.84
C LEU A 6 -7.63 13.58 6.79
N ILE A 7 -8.47 14.38 6.13
CA ILE A 7 -9.32 13.90 5.03
C ILE A 7 -8.46 13.29 3.91
N LEU A 8 -7.43 14.01 3.47
CA LEU A 8 -6.50 13.50 2.45
C LEU A 8 -5.76 12.24 2.91
N HIS A 9 -5.43 12.15 4.19
CA HIS A 9 -4.80 10.96 4.78
C HIS A 9 -5.71 9.74 4.73
N PHE A 10 -6.97 9.90 5.12
CA PHE A 10 -7.96 8.82 5.07
C PHE A 10 -8.34 8.45 3.64
N ILE A 11 -8.44 9.41 2.71
CA ILE A 11 -8.61 9.11 1.29
C ILE A 11 -7.41 8.31 0.79
N GLY A 12 -6.19 8.74 1.12
CA GLY A 12 -4.97 8.04 0.77
C GLY A 12 -4.93 6.61 1.31
N LEU A 13 -5.37 6.43 2.56
CA LEU A 13 -5.51 5.13 3.21
C LEU A 13 -6.50 4.23 2.46
N VAL A 14 -7.71 4.72 2.22
CA VAL A 14 -8.78 3.96 1.55
C VAL A 14 -8.36 3.60 0.12
N MET A 15 -7.75 4.51 -0.62
CA MET A 15 -7.25 4.24 -1.98
C MET A 15 -6.09 3.24 -1.96
N GLY A 16 -5.12 3.43 -1.08
CA GLY A 16 -3.92 2.59 -0.96
C GLY A 16 -4.25 1.16 -0.51
N LEU A 17 -4.83 1.01 0.68
CA LEU A 17 -5.21 -0.30 1.22
C LEU A 17 -6.36 -0.93 0.44
N GLY A 18 -7.35 -0.13 0.02
CA GLY A 18 -8.49 -0.61 -0.77
C GLY A 18 -8.06 -1.22 -2.11
N THR A 19 -7.02 -0.67 -2.74
CA THR A 19 -6.41 -1.27 -3.94
C THR A 19 -5.86 -2.67 -3.65
N SER A 20 -5.18 -2.88 -2.51
CA SER A 20 -4.68 -4.20 -2.12
C SER A 20 -5.81 -5.20 -1.87
N PHE A 21 -6.88 -4.79 -1.19
CA PHE A 21 -8.08 -5.61 -1.02
C PHE A 21 -8.67 -6.00 -2.37
N ALA A 22 -8.93 -5.02 -3.23
CA ALA A 22 -9.52 -5.29 -4.53
C ALA A 22 -8.61 -6.18 -5.39
N HIS A 23 -7.29 -6.01 -5.39
CA HIS A 23 -6.38 -6.95 -6.07
C HIS A 23 -6.45 -8.38 -5.52
N ALA A 24 -6.66 -8.57 -4.21
CA ALA A 24 -6.87 -9.90 -3.65
C ALA A 24 -8.16 -10.57 -4.19
N PHE A 25 -9.28 -9.84 -4.20
CA PHE A 25 -10.54 -10.33 -4.75
C PHE A 25 -10.48 -10.58 -6.27
N LEU A 26 -9.86 -9.67 -7.02
CA LEU A 26 -9.63 -9.83 -8.46
C LEU A 26 -8.71 -11.02 -8.75
N GLY A 27 -7.70 -11.27 -7.92
CA GLY A 27 -6.85 -12.46 -8.00
C GLY A 27 -7.63 -13.76 -7.80
N MET A 28 -8.53 -13.81 -6.82
CA MET A 28 -9.42 -14.95 -6.60
C MET A 28 -10.37 -15.16 -7.78
N ALA A 29 -10.95 -14.10 -8.34
CA ALA A 29 -11.78 -14.19 -9.54
C ALA A 29 -11.00 -14.73 -10.74
N ALA A 30 -9.80 -14.19 -10.99
CA ALA A 30 -8.92 -14.61 -12.08
C ALA A 30 -8.46 -16.07 -11.96
N SER A 31 -8.38 -16.64 -10.76
CA SER A 31 -7.99 -18.04 -10.54
C SER A 31 -9.01 -19.05 -11.09
N LYS A 32 -10.24 -18.61 -11.37
CA LYS A 32 -11.32 -19.43 -11.92
C LYS A 32 -11.46 -19.31 -13.44
N MET A 33 -10.65 -18.47 -14.08
CA MET A 33 -10.68 -18.20 -15.52
C MET A 33 -9.66 -19.06 -16.27
N SER A 34 -9.82 -19.17 -17.59
CA SER A 34 -8.77 -19.72 -18.45
C SER A 34 -7.53 -18.80 -18.46
N ASN A 35 -6.34 -19.33 -18.81
CA ASN A 35 -5.09 -18.55 -18.77
C ASN A 35 -5.11 -17.29 -19.67
N ASP A 36 -5.73 -17.36 -20.86
CA ASP A 36 -5.85 -16.19 -21.76
C ASP A 36 -6.78 -15.13 -21.15
N GLU A 37 -7.94 -15.56 -20.67
CA GLU A 37 -8.95 -14.68 -20.06
C GLU A 37 -8.43 -14.03 -18.77
N ALA A 38 -7.77 -14.79 -17.90
CA ALA A 38 -7.14 -14.29 -16.68
C ALA A 38 -6.07 -13.22 -16.99
N THR A 39 -5.33 -13.39 -18.08
CA THR A 39 -4.31 -12.43 -18.51
C THR A 39 -4.95 -11.12 -18.97
N ARG A 40 -5.97 -11.18 -19.83
CA ARG A 40 -6.74 -10.00 -20.27
C ARG A 40 -7.40 -9.28 -19.08
N PHE A 41 -8.01 -10.05 -18.17
CA PHE A 41 -8.64 -9.53 -16.97
C PHE A 41 -7.65 -8.76 -16.08
N ARG A 42 -6.46 -9.34 -15.81
CA ARG A 42 -5.40 -8.70 -15.03
C ARG A 42 -4.89 -7.41 -15.69
N MET A 43 -4.82 -7.36 -17.02
CA MET A 43 -4.42 -6.16 -17.75
C MET A 43 -5.43 -5.02 -17.56
N HIS A 44 -6.74 -5.29 -17.62
CA HIS A 44 -7.76 -4.28 -17.34
C HIS A 44 -7.76 -3.86 -15.86
N ALA A 45 -7.54 -4.79 -14.94
CA ALA A 45 -7.43 -4.52 -13.51
C ALA A 45 -6.22 -3.65 -13.13
N HIS A 46 -5.24 -3.47 -14.02
CA HIS A 46 -4.03 -2.69 -13.73
C HIS A 46 -4.29 -1.21 -13.47
N VAL A 47 -5.43 -0.66 -13.92
CA VAL A 47 -5.85 0.71 -13.59
C VAL A 47 -5.95 0.93 -12.07
N LEU A 48 -6.34 -0.11 -11.34
CA LEU A 48 -6.45 -0.09 -9.89
C LEU A 48 -5.08 0.12 -9.22
N SER A 49 -4.01 -0.41 -9.81
CA SER A 49 -2.65 -0.19 -9.30
C SER A 49 -2.27 1.30 -9.33
N ARG A 50 -2.75 2.07 -10.32
CA ARG A 50 -2.54 3.53 -10.36
C ARG A 50 -3.25 4.24 -9.20
N MET A 51 -4.48 3.83 -8.90
CA MET A 51 -5.23 4.33 -7.74
C MET A 51 -4.46 4.09 -6.44
N GLY A 52 -3.89 2.90 -6.27
CA GLY A 52 -3.05 2.56 -5.12
C GLY A 52 -1.85 3.50 -4.97
N TYR A 53 -1.10 3.74 -6.05
CA TYR A 53 0.06 4.66 -6.00
C TYR A 53 -0.33 6.11 -5.65
N ILE A 54 -1.45 6.61 -6.18
CA ILE A 54 -1.97 7.93 -5.83
C ILE A 54 -2.35 7.96 -4.35
N GLY A 55 -3.08 6.94 -3.89
CA GLY A 55 -3.50 6.81 -2.49
C GLY A 55 -2.32 6.81 -1.53
N ILE A 56 -1.29 6.01 -1.81
CA ILE A 56 -0.09 5.97 -0.97
C ILE A 56 0.65 7.30 -0.98
N THR A 57 0.77 7.96 -2.13
CA THR A 57 1.41 9.28 -2.23
C THR A 57 0.68 10.30 -1.35
N LEU A 58 -0.66 10.33 -1.43
CA LEU A 58 -1.49 11.16 -0.56
C LEU A 58 -1.29 10.82 0.91
N LEU A 59 -1.26 9.54 1.26
CA LEU A 59 -1.08 9.06 2.63
C LEU A 59 0.26 9.48 3.23
N ILE A 60 1.35 9.40 2.47
CA ILE A 60 2.69 9.80 2.92
C ILE A 60 2.74 11.31 3.13
N ILE A 61 2.33 12.11 2.14
CA ILE A 61 2.41 13.57 2.21
C ILE A 61 1.58 14.10 3.38
N SER A 62 0.32 13.65 3.46
CA SER A 62 -0.57 14.04 4.56
C SER A 62 -0.06 13.52 5.92
N GLY A 63 0.46 12.30 5.99
CA GLY A 63 0.97 11.72 7.24
C GLY A 63 2.19 12.48 7.79
N LEU A 64 3.12 12.87 6.91
CA LEU A 64 4.28 13.69 7.27
C LEU A 64 3.87 15.08 7.78
N TYR A 65 2.81 15.66 7.24
CA TYR A 65 2.25 16.90 7.77
C TYR A 65 1.62 16.67 9.16
N LEU A 66 0.82 15.62 9.30
CA LEU A 66 0.04 15.35 10.51
C LEU A 66 0.90 14.98 11.73
N ILE A 67 2.14 14.51 11.52
CA ILE A 67 3.05 14.21 12.63
C ILE A 67 3.78 15.44 13.19
N THR A 68 3.73 16.59 12.51
CA THR A 68 4.44 17.80 12.93
C THR A 68 4.21 18.21 14.40
N PRO A 69 3.00 18.16 14.99
CA PRO A 69 2.81 18.49 16.41
C PRO A 69 3.23 17.35 17.37
N TYR A 70 3.47 16.14 16.87
CA TYR A 70 3.79 14.96 17.68
C TYR A 70 5.30 14.71 17.85
N TRP A 71 6.17 15.47 17.18
CA TRP A 71 7.63 15.36 17.32
C TRP A 71 8.15 15.44 18.76
N PRO A 72 7.65 16.35 19.64
CA PRO A 72 8.16 16.47 21.00
C PRO A 72 7.87 15.26 21.88
N ILE A 73 6.79 14.52 21.59
CA ILE A 73 6.33 13.37 22.37
C ILE A 73 6.66 12.03 21.70
N LEU A 74 7.47 12.06 20.63
CA LEU A 74 7.77 10.87 19.85
C LEU A 74 8.52 9.82 20.70
N THR A 75 9.47 10.26 21.53
CA THR A 75 10.26 9.37 22.40
C THR A 75 9.44 8.74 23.53
N SER A 76 8.37 9.41 23.97
CA SER A 76 7.46 8.89 24.99
C SER A 76 6.31 8.04 24.40
N THR A 77 6.22 7.92 23.07
CA THR A 77 5.17 7.16 22.38
C THR A 77 5.75 6.05 21.49
N PRO A 78 6.19 4.91 22.07
CA PRO A 78 6.80 3.80 21.32
C PRO A 78 5.93 3.28 20.15
N LEU A 79 4.61 3.28 20.31
CA LEU A 79 3.67 2.86 19.26
C LEU A 79 3.70 3.80 18.04
N LEU A 80 3.92 5.11 18.24
CA LEU A 80 4.06 6.06 17.15
C LEU A 80 5.36 5.85 16.39
N ILE A 81 6.46 5.55 17.09
CA ILE A 81 7.74 5.17 16.49
C ILE A 81 7.57 3.90 15.65
N LEU A 82 6.93 2.87 16.20
CA LEU A 82 6.67 1.63 15.47
C LEU A 82 5.83 1.89 14.20
N LYS A 83 4.78 2.72 14.30
CA LYS A 83 3.96 3.13 13.15
C LYS A 83 4.83 3.78 12.07
N LEU A 84 5.73 4.70 12.43
CA LEU A 84 6.62 5.37 11.49
C LEU A 84 7.61 4.42 10.81
N ILE A 85 8.21 3.50 11.57
CA ILE A 85 9.11 2.47 11.03
C ILE A 85 8.35 1.60 10.02
N LEU A 86 7.12 1.20 10.34
CA LEU A 86 6.28 0.44 9.41
C LEU A 86 5.89 1.24 8.18
N VAL A 87 5.65 2.55 8.29
CA VAL A 87 5.43 3.42 7.12
C VAL A 87 6.67 3.45 6.23
N LEU A 88 7.88 3.56 6.79
CA LEU A 88 9.12 3.49 6.01
C LEU A 88 9.28 2.13 5.31
N LEU A 89 9.01 1.03 6.03
CA LEU A 89 8.99 -0.32 5.45
C LEU A 89 7.98 -0.43 4.31
N LEU A 90 6.78 0.14 4.48
CA LEU A 90 5.75 0.18 3.44
C LEU A 90 6.27 0.87 2.18
N VAL A 91 6.93 2.03 2.31
CA VAL A 91 7.53 2.75 1.17
C VAL A 91 8.55 1.87 0.45
N VAL A 92 9.45 1.21 1.19
CA VAL A 92 10.45 0.31 0.61
C VAL A 92 9.79 -0.84 -0.15
N LEU A 93 8.78 -1.49 0.43
CA LEU A 93 8.04 -2.58 -0.22
C LEU A 93 7.36 -2.13 -1.51
N ILE A 94 6.78 -0.93 -1.55
CA ILE A 94 6.14 -0.38 -2.75
C ILE A 94 7.17 -0.07 -3.84
N ILE A 95 8.34 0.47 -3.48
CA ILE A 95 9.43 0.69 -4.42
C ILE A 95 9.90 -0.64 -5.02
N LEU A 96 10.12 -1.65 -4.19
CA LEU A 96 10.48 -3.00 -4.64
C LEU A 96 9.42 -3.59 -5.56
N LEU A 97 8.14 -3.46 -5.21
CA LEU A 97 7.02 -3.92 -6.03
C LEU A 97 6.98 -3.19 -7.38
N SER A 98 7.22 -1.88 -7.40
CA SER A 98 7.26 -1.07 -8.62
C SER A 98 8.41 -1.48 -9.55
N ILE A 99 9.60 -1.73 -8.99
CA ILE A 99 10.77 -2.19 -9.75
C ILE A 99 10.51 -3.58 -10.32
N THR A 100 10.02 -4.51 -9.50
CA THR A 100 9.73 -5.89 -9.89
C THR A 100 8.63 -5.93 -10.97
N ALA A 101 7.60 -5.08 -10.85
CA ALA A 101 6.55 -4.93 -11.86
C ALA A 101 7.08 -4.44 -13.21
N LYS A 102 8.06 -3.52 -13.21
CA LYS A 102 8.72 -3.08 -14.46
C LYS A 102 9.53 -4.22 -15.07
N LYS A 103 10.27 -4.99 -14.26
CA LYS A 103 11.09 -6.13 -14.73
C LYS A 103 10.24 -7.26 -15.31
N ALA A 104 9.11 -7.59 -14.68
CA ALA A 104 8.18 -8.60 -15.17
C ALA A 104 7.62 -8.26 -16.57
N LYS A 105 7.42 -6.98 -16.88
CA LYS A 105 6.96 -6.52 -18.21
C LYS A 105 8.00 -6.66 -19.32
N VAL A 106 9.29 -6.78 -18.98
CA VAL A 106 10.41 -6.80 -19.94
C VAL A 106 10.85 -8.25 -20.29
N GLY A 107 10.14 -9.27 -19.77
CA GLY A 107 10.31 -10.67 -20.22
C GLY A 107 10.93 -11.62 -19.20
N ASN A 108 11.20 -11.18 -17.96
CA ASN A 108 11.60 -12.06 -16.85
C ASN A 108 10.36 -12.45 -16.04
N THR A 109 9.55 -13.36 -16.57
CA THR A 109 8.14 -13.48 -16.17
C THR A 109 7.94 -14.19 -14.84
N GLU A 110 8.45 -15.39 -14.62
CA GLU A 110 7.95 -16.20 -13.50
C GLU A 110 8.53 -15.82 -12.12
N ALA A 111 9.85 -15.65 -12.04
CA ALA A 111 10.52 -15.32 -10.78
C ALA A 111 10.13 -13.93 -10.24
N GLU A 112 9.97 -12.95 -11.13
CA GLU A 112 9.58 -11.59 -10.76
C GLU A 112 8.09 -11.53 -10.39
N LEU A 113 7.21 -12.29 -11.07
CA LEU A 113 5.80 -12.40 -10.68
C LEU A 113 5.64 -12.98 -9.27
N LYS A 114 6.41 -14.01 -8.91
CA LYS A 114 6.39 -14.58 -7.55
C LYS A 114 6.85 -13.56 -6.49
N LYS A 115 7.90 -12.77 -6.78
CA LYS A 115 8.34 -11.68 -5.89
C LYS A 115 7.27 -10.60 -5.73
N MET A 116 6.60 -10.22 -6.83
CA MET A 116 5.50 -9.26 -6.77
C MET A 116 4.37 -9.72 -5.85
N GLU A 117 3.99 -11.01 -5.91
CA GLU A 117 2.97 -11.57 -5.03
C GLU A 117 3.38 -11.48 -3.55
N ILE A 118 4.62 -11.85 -3.23
CA ILE A 118 5.16 -11.79 -1.86
C ILE A 118 5.17 -10.35 -1.36
N PHE A 119 5.76 -9.42 -2.12
CA PHE A 119 5.81 -8.01 -1.73
C PHE A 119 4.42 -7.38 -1.62
N GLY A 120 3.48 -7.79 -2.48
CA GLY A 120 2.08 -7.35 -2.40
C GLY A 120 1.41 -7.79 -1.10
N LYS A 121 1.54 -9.07 -0.72
CA LYS A 121 1.01 -9.60 0.55
C LYS A 121 1.66 -8.92 1.76
N MET A 122 2.98 -8.72 1.74
CA MET A 122 3.69 -8.00 2.81
C MET A 122 3.20 -6.55 2.94
N THR A 123 3.07 -5.84 1.82
CA THR A 123 2.55 -4.46 1.78
C THR A 123 1.17 -4.38 2.40
N PHE A 124 0.29 -5.33 2.07
CA PHE A 124 -1.06 -5.42 2.63
C PHE A 124 -1.05 -5.64 4.14
N ILE A 125 -0.30 -6.63 4.63
CA ILE A 125 -0.18 -6.93 6.07
C ILE A 125 0.38 -5.72 6.83
N VAL A 126 1.47 -5.12 6.33
CA VAL A 126 2.07 -3.93 6.93
C VAL A 126 1.07 -2.77 6.97
N GLY A 127 0.31 -2.56 5.89
CA GLY A 127 -0.75 -1.54 5.85
C GLY A 127 -1.84 -1.75 6.91
N LEU A 128 -2.28 -2.99 7.13
CA LEU A 128 -3.26 -3.31 8.17
C LEU A 128 -2.71 -3.07 9.59
N ILE A 129 -1.44 -3.42 9.83
CA ILE A 129 -0.79 -3.16 11.13
C ILE A 129 -0.68 -1.65 11.37
N ILE A 130 -0.29 -0.86 10.35
CA ILE A 130 -0.24 0.61 10.43
C ILE A 130 -1.61 1.19 10.77
N LEU A 131 -2.68 0.69 10.14
CA LEU A 131 -4.05 1.10 10.44
C LEU A 131 -4.44 0.78 11.89
N GLY A 132 -4.16 -0.44 12.35
CA GLY A 132 -4.43 -0.84 13.74
C GLY A 132 -3.67 0.03 14.75
N LEU A 133 -2.37 0.26 14.54
CA LEU A 133 -1.58 1.16 15.37
C LEU A 133 -2.10 2.60 15.36
N ALA A 134 -2.61 3.08 14.21
CA ALA A 134 -3.19 4.41 14.15
C ALA A 134 -4.40 4.56 15.08
N VAL A 135 -5.24 3.53 15.20
CA VAL A 135 -6.36 3.54 16.15
C VAL A 135 -5.84 3.66 17.58
N TYR A 136 -4.90 2.79 17.98
CA TYR A 136 -4.37 2.82 19.35
C TYR A 136 -3.59 4.09 19.72
N VAL A 137 -2.94 4.74 18.75
CA VAL A 137 -2.14 5.94 18.98
C VAL A 137 -2.98 7.22 18.99
N PHE A 138 -4.07 7.27 18.22
CA PHE A 138 -4.82 8.50 17.97
C PHE A 138 -6.30 8.49 18.39
N HIS A 139 -6.86 7.37 18.86
CA HIS A 139 -8.09 7.41 19.67
C HIS A 139 -7.78 7.96 21.06
#